data_AF-A0A377W093-F1
#
_entry.id   AF-A0A377W093-F1
#
_cell.length_a   1.000
_cell.length_b   1.000
_cell.length_c   1.000
_cell.angle_alpha   90.00
_cell.angle_beta   90.00
_cell.angle_gamma   90.00
#
_symmetry.space_group_name_H-M   'P 1'
#
loop_
_entity.id
_entity.type
_entity.pdbx_description
1 polymer ?
#
loop_
_entity_poly.entity_id
_entity_poly.type
_entity_poly.pdbx_seq_one_letter_code
_entity_poly.pdbx_strand_id
1 'polypeptide(L)'
;MPEHVHHIVKRLILYICICLLAGIGISGMTAFFHTSFSSTSSILFPLLTSFLMVFHITIACFMGMKYWSSKRRLYLTPVSFGFACSALLMLGTLSSYPDWLTCNPAPVVNQNDAVIYYFFRNIMMAVLFMSSIILYYFRQRIMHSWKAHVLTFTACILFTLTIIVLSWLYSSHSPWLSVNFIDDLSHTFTPLWQSIIGWLLMAVWLITLILLISLSKLRNIFWFSGAFFCSAYLFTLFQLLSTAGELDQTWYQARFFETLCTLFLILVLLVDVFILYRESNHKYVHSYQNSIRDPLTRLYNRSFFYDTLNQQLAKVNAQHPLSVLISDLDHFKRINDSYGHVAGDKVIQFAASVLESHSRVDDAAARIGR
;
A
#
# COMPACT_ATOMS: atom_id res chain seq x y z
N MET A 1 24.21 -18.39 -16.52
CA MET A 1 23.08 -18.29 -15.56
C MET A 1 22.25 -17.07 -15.94
N PRO A 2 21.05 -17.22 -16.50
CA PRO A 2 20.54 -16.23 -17.43
C PRO A 2 19.75 -15.16 -16.66
N GLU A 3 20.04 -13.89 -16.94
CA GLU A 3 19.45 -12.60 -16.48
C GLU A 3 18.43 -12.58 -15.31
N HIS A 4 17.40 -13.42 -15.33
CA HIS A 4 16.38 -13.52 -14.28
C HIS A 4 16.98 -13.83 -12.89
N VAL A 5 18.00 -14.68 -12.79
CA VAL A 5 18.67 -14.95 -11.49
C VAL A 5 19.43 -13.71 -11.02
N HIS A 6 20.09 -13.01 -11.94
CA HIS A 6 20.86 -11.80 -11.64
C HIS A 6 19.96 -10.66 -11.13
N HIS A 7 18.77 -10.48 -11.70
CA HIS A 7 17.81 -9.48 -11.23
C HIS A 7 17.25 -9.78 -9.83
N ILE A 8 17.00 -11.06 -9.50
CA ILE A 8 16.56 -11.44 -8.15
C ILE A 8 17.67 -11.17 -7.14
N VAL A 9 18.90 -11.57 -7.45
CA VAL A 9 20.06 -11.35 -6.58
C VAL A 9 20.27 -9.86 -6.32
N LYS A 10 20.18 -9.00 -7.35
CA LYS A 10 20.24 -7.54 -7.19
C LYS A 10 19.15 -7.00 -6.26
N ARG A 11 17.91 -7.46 -6.40
CA ARG A 11 16.79 -7.05 -5.53
C ARG A 11 16.98 -7.52 -4.09
N LEU A 12 17.51 -8.73 -3.91
CA LEU A 12 17.81 -9.28 -2.59
C LEU A 12 18.95 -8.52 -1.90
N ILE A 13 20.01 -8.18 -2.63
CA ILE A 13 21.10 -7.35 -2.11
C ILE A 13 20.56 -5.98 -1.69
N LEU A 14 19.78 -5.32 -2.56
CA LEU A 14 19.15 -4.04 -2.24
C LEU A 14 18.26 -4.13 -0.99
N TYR A 15 17.49 -5.22 -0.87
CA TYR A 15 16.68 -5.52 0.31
C TYR A 15 17.51 -5.62 1.58
N ILE A 16 18.58 -6.40 1.56
CA ILE A 16 19.48 -6.58 2.70
C ILE A 16 20.12 -5.24 3.08
N CYS A 17 20.62 -4.47 2.11
CA CYS A 17 21.19 -3.15 2.36
C CYS A 17 20.18 -2.19 3.02
N ILE A 18 18.94 -2.14 2.53
CA ILE A 18 17.91 -1.28 3.11
C ILE A 18 17.55 -1.74 4.53
N CYS A 19 17.42 -3.04 4.77
CA CYS A 19 17.13 -3.56 6.12
C CYS A 19 18.27 -3.25 7.10
N LEU A 20 19.53 -3.38 6.66
CA LEU A 20 20.69 -3.05 7.50
C LEU A 20 20.76 -1.56 7.81
N LEU A 21 20.61 -0.69 6.79
CA LEU A 21 20.62 0.76 6.98
C LEU A 21 19.48 1.23 7.89
N ALA A 22 18.27 0.70 7.67
CA ALA A 22 17.12 1.01 8.51
C ALA A 22 17.30 0.46 9.94
N GLY A 23 17.84 -0.75 10.09
CA GLY A 23 18.13 -1.33 11.40
C GLY A 23 19.13 -0.50 12.19
N ILE A 24 20.22 -0.06 11.55
CA ILE A 24 21.24 0.83 12.16
C ILE A 24 20.62 2.18 12.51
N GLY A 25 19.89 2.79 11.57
CA GLY A 25 19.26 4.10 11.75
C GLY A 25 18.24 4.11 12.88
N ILE A 26 17.33 3.13 12.89
CA ILE A 26 16.29 3.04 13.93
C ILE A 26 16.90 2.64 15.27
N SER A 27 17.90 1.75 15.31
CA SER A 27 18.62 1.43 16.55
C SER A 27 19.33 2.65 17.13
N GLY A 28 20.01 3.43 16.29
CA GLY A 28 20.64 4.69 16.69
C GLY A 28 19.64 5.73 17.20
N MET A 29 18.48 5.88 16.54
CA MET A 29 17.40 6.73 17.03
C MET A 29 16.88 6.23 18.38
N THR A 30 16.65 4.93 18.52
CA THR A 30 16.13 4.31 19.75
C THR A 30 17.11 4.52 20.92
N ALA A 31 18.41 4.38 20.68
CA ALA A 31 19.46 4.67 21.66
C ALA A 31 19.52 6.16 22.02
N PHE A 32 19.37 7.06 21.04
CA PHE A 32 19.29 8.51 21.29
C PHE A 32 18.06 8.89 22.12
N PHE A 33 16.90 8.32 21.82
CA PHE A 33 15.69 8.52 22.61
C PHE A 33 15.84 7.96 24.02
N HIS A 34 16.52 6.83 24.17
CA HIS A 34 16.82 6.24 25.48
C HIS A 34 17.71 7.14 26.35
N THR A 35 18.74 7.76 25.78
CA THR A 35 19.63 8.67 26.53
C THR A 35 18.99 10.04 26.77
N SER A 36 18.12 10.50 25.88
CA SER A 36 17.50 11.84 25.94
C SER A 36 16.21 11.88 26.76
N PHE A 37 15.48 10.77 26.83
CA PHE A 37 14.26 10.62 27.62
C PHE A 37 14.51 9.52 28.66
N SER A 38 14.85 9.92 29.89
CA SER A 38 14.87 8.97 31.01
C SER A 38 13.50 8.29 31.10
N SER A 39 13.50 7.02 31.49
CA SER A 39 12.44 6.01 31.69
C SER A 39 11.06 6.42 32.28
N THR A 40 10.52 7.61 31.99
CA THR A 40 9.59 8.32 32.89
C THR A 40 8.31 8.82 32.25
N SER A 41 7.82 8.23 31.16
CA SER A 41 6.37 8.36 30.89
C SER A 41 5.75 7.01 30.59
N SER A 42 4.96 6.51 31.55
CA SER A 42 3.98 5.44 31.38
C SER A 42 3.03 5.69 30.20
N ILE A 43 2.95 6.95 29.73
CA ILE A 43 2.13 7.41 28.60
C ILE A 43 2.75 7.07 27.24
N LEU A 44 4.08 6.91 27.13
CA LEU A 44 4.74 6.73 25.82
C LEU A 44 4.27 5.47 25.11
N PHE A 45 4.09 4.36 25.82
CA PHE A 45 3.65 3.11 25.20
C PHE A 45 2.20 3.18 24.70
N PRO A 46 1.21 3.62 25.49
CA PRO A 46 -0.15 3.85 24.98
C PRO A 46 -0.20 4.87 23.83
N LEU A 47 0.61 5.93 23.89
CA LEU A 47 0.67 6.92 22.82
C LEU A 47 1.19 6.32 21.50
N LEU A 48 2.33 5.62 21.54
CA LEU A 48 2.88 4.94 20.37
C LEU A 48 1.94 3.85 19.83
N THR A 49 1.27 3.12 20.72
CA THR A 49 0.25 2.13 20.35
C THR A 49 -0.93 2.78 19.64
N SER A 50 -1.35 3.97 20.08
CA SER A 50 -2.42 4.75 19.43
C SER A 50 -2.00 5.21 18.02
N PHE A 51 -0.78 5.73 17.85
CA PHE A 51 -0.27 6.08 16.52
C PHE A 51 -0.17 4.86 15.60
N LEU A 52 0.38 3.76 16.10
CA LEU A 52 0.49 2.50 15.35
C LEU A 52 -0.89 1.98 14.92
N MET A 53 -1.90 2.12 15.78
CA MET A 53 -3.29 1.78 15.45
C MET A 53 -3.83 2.62 14.30
N VAL A 54 -3.65 3.94 14.33
CA VAL A 54 -4.04 4.82 13.21
C VAL A 54 -3.31 4.45 11.92
N PHE A 55 -2.02 4.12 12.01
CA PHE A 55 -1.24 3.68 10.86
C PHE A 55 -1.77 2.35 10.29
N HIS A 56 -2.10 1.38 11.13
CA HIS A 56 -2.68 0.11 10.69
C HIS A 56 -4.05 0.30 10.03
N ILE A 57 -4.93 1.13 10.58
CA ILE A 57 -6.21 1.48 9.94
C ILE A 57 -5.97 2.10 8.56
N THR A 58 -5.01 3.03 8.47
CA THR A 58 -4.65 3.70 7.23
C THR A 58 -4.18 2.70 6.16
N ILE A 59 -3.30 1.76 6.52
CA ILE A 59 -2.83 0.71 5.61
C ILE A 59 -3.99 -0.20 5.20
N ALA A 60 -4.85 -0.61 6.14
CA ALA A 60 -6.00 -1.45 5.87
C ALA A 60 -6.94 -0.81 4.83
N CYS A 61 -7.25 0.48 5.00
CA CYS A 61 -8.04 1.28 4.07
C CYS A 61 -7.37 1.37 2.70
N PHE A 62 -6.06 1.67 2.64
CA PHE A 62 -5.34 1.72 1.37
C PHE A 62 -5.37 0.39 0.61
N MET A 63 -5.17 -0.74 1.30
CA MET A 63 -5.23 -2.06 0.68
C MET A 63 -6.65 -2.42 0.22
N GLY A 64 -7.65 -2.09 1.02
CA GLY A 64 -9.06 -2.27 0.69
C GLY A 64 -9.47 -1.46 -0.54
N MET A 65 -9.11 -0.18 -0.59
CA MET A 65 -9.37 0.70 -1.74
C MET A 65 -8.66 0.20 -3.01
N LYS A 66 -7.40 -0.24 -2.91
CA LYS A 66 -6.66 -0.83 -4.04
C LYS A 66 -7.33 -2.09 -4.59
N TYR A 67 -7.88 -2.93 -3.72
CA TYR A 67 -8.68 -4.07 -4.13
C TYR A 67 -10.00 -3.64 -4.77
N TRP A 68 -10.69 -2.63 -4.20
CA TRP A 68 -11.96 -2.14 -4.72
C TRP A 68 -11.82 -1.55 -6.14
N SER A 69 -10.77 -0.77 -6.37
CA SER A 69 -10.44 -0.19 -7.67
C SER A 69 -10.11 -1.25 -8.73
N SER A 70 -9.49 -2.37 -8.35
CA SER A 70 -9.18 -3.47 -9.27
C SER A 70 -9.33 -4.82 -8.59
N LYS A 71 -10.43 -5.51 -8.91
CA LYS A 71 -10.72 -6.87 -8.39
C LYS A 71 -9.65 -7.90 -8.76
N ARG A 72 -8.77 -7.61 -9.74
CA ARG A 72 -7.61 -8.45 -10.08
C ARG A 72 -6.55 -8.54 -8.96
N ARG A 73 -6.70 -7.76 -7.88
CA ARG A 73 -5.76 -7.69 -6.75
C ARG A 73 -6.31 -8.35 -5.47
N LEU A 74 -7.00 -9.49 -5.57
CA LEU A 74 -7.58 -10.21 -4.41
C LEU A 74 -6.56 -10.54 -3.30
N TYR A 75 -5.29 -10.71 -3.66
CA TYR A 75 -4.21 -10.95 -2.70
C TYR A 75 -4.05 -9.81 -1.67
N LEU A 76 -4.54 -8.60 -1.96
CA LEU A 76 -4.52 -7.49 -0.99
C LEU A 76 -5.58 -7.63 0.10
N THR A 77 -6.60 -8.47 -0.09
CA THR A 77 -7.70 -8.63 0.85
C THR A 77 -7.23 -9.18 2.21
N PRO A 78 -6.50 -10.31 2.30
CA PRO A 78 -5.99 -10.78 3.60
C PRO A 78 -5.12 -9.75 4.32
N VAL A 79 -4.29 -9.00 3.60
CA VAL A 79 -3.45 -7.93 4.17
C VAL A 79 -4.31 -6.82 4.76
N SER A 80 -5.35 -6.38 4.04
CA SER A 80 -6.31 -5.38 4.53
C SER A 80 -6.99 -5.83 5.82
N PHE A 81 -7.50 -7.07 5.86
CA PHE A 81 -8.08 -7.67 7.07
C PHE A 81 -7.08 -7.78 8.21
N GLY A 82 -5.83 -8.15 7.91
CA GLY A 82 -4.76 -8.26 8.91
C GLY A 82 -4.49 -6.94 9.60
N PHE A 83 -4.28 -5.86 8.82
CA PHE A 83 -4.05 -4.54 9.40
C PHE A 83 -5.30 -3.99 10.12
N ALA A 84 -6.51 -4.22 9.61
CA ALA A 84 -7.75 -3.79 10.28
C ALA A 84 -7.94 -4.50 11.63
N CYS A 85 -7.82 -5.82 11.66
CA CYS A 85 -7.96 -6.60 12.88
C CYS A 85 -6.79 -6.36 13.85
N SER A 86 -5.59 -6.08 13.34
CA SER A 86 -4.45 -5.66 14.15
C SER A 86 -4.73 -4.35 14.89
N ALA A 87 -5.40 -3.39 14.24
CA ALA A 87 -5.87 -2.17 14.90
C ALA A 87 -6.88 -2.45 16.02
N LEU A 88 -7.83 -3.37 15.81
CA LEU A 88 -8.80 -3.78 16.84
C LEU A 88 -8.11 -4.45 18.04
N LEU A 89 -7.13 -5.32 17.82
CA LEU A 89 -6.38 -5.95 18.91
C LEU A 89 -5.53 -4.95 19.69
N MET A 90 -5.05 -3.87 19.04
CA MET A 90 -4.38 -2.78 19.74
C MET A 90 -5.32 -1.94 20.62
N LEU A 91 -6.63 -1.88 20.32
CA LEU A 91 -7.59 -1.33 21.29
C LEU A 91 -7.63 -2.15 22.58
N GLY A 92 -7.57 -3.49 22.48
CA GLY A 92 -7.43 -4.38 23.64
C GLY A 92 -6.11 -4.19 24.38
N THR A 93 -5.01 -3.94 23.66
CA THR A 93 -3.75 -3.55 24.27
C THR A 93 -3.88 -2.23 25.04
N LEU A 94 -4.56 -1.23 24.49
CA LEU A 94 -4.78 0.06 25.16
C LEU A 94 -5.69 -0.04 26.39
N SER A 95 -6.71 -0.91 26.36
CA SER A 95 -7.56 -1.15 27.53
C SER A 95 -6.81 -1.79 28.70
N SER A 96 -5.65 -2.41 28.45
CA SER A 96 -4.77 -2.95 29.48
C SER A 96 -4.00 -1.87 30.25
N TYR A 97 -4.10 -0.60 29.81
CA TYR A 97 -3.48 0.59 30.43
C TYR A 97 -4.54 1.64 30.83
N PRO A 98 -5.60 1.31 31.59
CA PRO A 98 -6.82 2.14 31.70
C PRO A 98 -6.60 3.62 32.09
N ASP A 99 -5.55 3.91 32.86
CA ASP A 99 -5.26 5.24 33.40
C ASP A 99 -4.28 6.09 32.56
N TRP A 100 -3.97 5.69 31.32
CA TRP A 100 -3.00 6.41 30.50
C TRP A 100 -3.46 7.83 30.09
N LEU A 101 -4.77 8.11 30.13
CA LEU A 101 -5.36 9.43 29.88
C LEU A 101 -5.60 10.25 31.16
N THR A 102 -5.69 9.61 32.32
CA THR A 102 -6.09 10.24 33.58
C THR A 102 -4.90 10.68 34.44
N CYS A 103 -3.66 10.48 33.96
CA CYS A 103 -2.41 10.85 34.65
C CYS A 103 -2.36 10.38 36.12
N ASN A 104 -2.93 9.19 36.39
CA ASN A 104 -2.93 8.60 37.72
C ASN A 104 -1.48 8.21 38.12
N PRO A 105 -0.98 8.60 39.31
CA PRO A 105 0.40 8.31 39.70
C PRO A 105 0.73 6.82 39.93
N ALA A 106 -0.27 5.94 40.08
CA ALA A 106 -0.08 4.49 40.28
C ALA A 106 -1.09 3.67 39.44
N PRO A 107 -0.96 3.65 38.10
CA PRO A 107 -1.88 2.93 37.24
C PRO A 107 -1.69 1.42 37.44
N VAL A 108 -2.77 0.69 37.71
CA VAL A 108 -2.75 -0.78 37.68
C VAL A 108 -2.75 -1.21 36.22
N VAL A 109 -1.57 -1.55 35.70
CA VAL A 109 -1.38 -2.01 34.31
C VAL A 109 -1.42 -3.53 34.29
N ASN A 110 -2.23 -4.10 33.40
CA ASN A 110 -2.21 -5.54 33.14
C ASN A 110 -1.29 -5.83 31.95
N GLN A 111 -0.01 -6.09 32.23
CA GLN A 111 0.98 -6.32 31.17
C GLN A 111 0.76 -7.66 30.48
N ASN A 112 0.29 -8.67 31.22
CA ASN A 112 -0.02 -9.97 30.67
C ASN A 112 -1.08 -9.90 29.56
N ASP A 113 -2.20 -9.19 29.78
CA ASP A 113 -3.25 -9.00 28.77
C ASP A 113 -2.69 -8.30 27.51
N ALA A 114 -1.83 -7.29 27.69
CA ALA A 114 -1.16 -6.61 26.58
C ALA A 114 -0.32 -7.58 25.73
N VAL A 115 0.39 -8.53 26.35
CA VAL A 115 1.15 -9.58 25.65
C VAL A 115 0.25 -10.62 25.00
N ILE A 116 -0.90 -10.97 25.61
CA ILE A 116 -1.88 -11.86 25.00
C ILE A 116 -2.39 -11.25 23.68
N TYR A 117 -2.83 -9.98 23.70
CA TYR A 117 -3.25 -9.29 22.48
C TYR A 117 -2.11 -9.21 21.45
N TYR A 118 -0.88 -8.93 21.89
CA TYR A 118 0.30 -8.94 21.02
C TYR A 118 0.55 -10.30 20.36
N PHE A 119 0.45 -11.40 21.11
CA PHE A 119 0.64 -12.77 20.63
C PHE A 119 -0.39 -13.12 19.53
N PHE A 120 -1.68 -12.93 19.82
CA PHE A 120 -2.75 -13.22 18.85
C PHE A 120 -2.64 -12.33 17.60
N ARG A 121 -2.28 -11.07 17.77
CA ARG A 121 -2.02 -10.14 16.66
C ARG A 121 -0.89 -10.64 15.76
N ASN A 122 0.21 -11.12 16.33
CA ASN A 122 1.34 -11.63 15.59
C ASN A 122 0.99 -12.86 14.74
N ILE A 123 0.32 -13.85 15.35
CA ILE A 123 -0.13 -15.06 14.63
C ILE A 123 -1.05 -14.69 13.48
N MET A 124 -2.05 -13.86 13.76
CA MET A 124 -3.03 -13.44 12.76
C MET A 124 -2.36 -12.69 11.60
N MET A 125 -1.46 -11.75 11.89
CA MET A 125 -0.72 -11.02 10.87
C MET A 125 0.09 -11.98 9.99
N ALA A 126 0.85 -12.89 10.57
CA ALA A 126 1.65 -13.85 9.81
C ALA A 126 0.79 -14.75 8.90
N VAL A 127 -0.31 -15.31 9.43
CA VAL A 127 -1.24 -16.16 8.67
C VAL A 127 -1.87 -15.41 7.49
N LEU A 128 -2.30 -14.17 7.70
CA LEU A 128 -2.92 -13.38 6.64
C LEU A 128 -1.90 -12.89 5.61
N PHE A 129 -0.66 -12.61 6.01
CA PHE A 129 0.44 -12.34 5.08
C PHE A 129 0.78 -13.57 4.24
N MET A 130 0.93 -14.75 4.84
CA MET A 130 1.13 -16.01 4.10
C MET A 130 -0.01 -16.27 3.11
N SER A 131 -1.26 -16.08 3.53
CA SER A 131 -2.43 -16.22 2.67
C SER A 131 -2.39 -15.27 1.47
N SER A 132 -2.00 -14.01 1.69
CA SER A 132 -1.79 -13.02 0.62
C SER A 132 -0.68 -13.43 -0.35
N ILE A 133 0.44 -13.94 0.14
CA ILE A 133 1.56 -14.39 -0.69
C ILE A 133 1.12 -15.57 -1.58
N ILE A 134 0.38 -16.53 -1.02
CA ILE A 134 -0.15 -17.68 -1.76
C ILE A 134 -1.13 -17.21 -2.84
N LEU A 135 -2.08 -16.33 -2.51
CA LEU A 135 -3.01 -15.75 -3.49
C LEU A 135 -2.28 -14.98 -4.60
N TYR A 136 -1.20 -14.27 -4.26
CA TYR A 136 -0.38 -13.57 -5.24
C TYR A 136 0.34 -14.53 -6.18
N TYR A 137 0.89 -15.62 -5.66
CA TYR A 137 1.54 -16.65 -6.47
C TYR A 137 0.57 -17.25 -7.49
N PHE A 138 -0.65 -17.61 -7.06
CA PHE A 138 -1.69 -18.20 -7.91
C PHE A 138 -2.59 -17.19 -8.62
N ARG A 139 -2.22 -15.90 -8.65
CA ARG A 139 -3.08 -14.81 -9.17
C ARG A 139 -3.57 -15.03 -10.60
N GLN A 140 -2.79 -15.67 -11.47
CA GLN A 140 -3.22 -15.89 -12.85
C GLN A 140 -4.36 -16.92 -12.97
N ARG A 141 -4.51 -17.83 -11.99
CA ARG A 141 -5.52 -18.89 -12.02
C ARG A 141 -6.78 -18.55 -11.21
N ILE A 142 -6.61 -17.88 -10.07
CA ILE A 142 -7.67 -17.73 -9.05
C ILE A 142 -8.49 -16.44 -9.23
N MET A 143 -7.92 -15.38 -9.81
CA MET A 143 -8.44 -14.00 -9.74
C MET A 143 -9.67 -13.70 -10.62
N HIS A 144 -10.14 -14.66 -11.43
CA HIS A 144 -11.28 -14.46 -12.33
C HIS A 144 -12.59 -15.06 -11.79
N SER A 145 -12.54 -15.89 -10.75
CA SER A 145 -13.72 -16.58 -10.23
C SER A 145 -14.34 -15.80 -9.07
N TRP A 146 -15.59 -15.34 -9.23
CA TRP A 146 -16.38 -14.75 -8.13
C TRP A 146 -16.38 -15.62 -6.87
N LYS A 147 -16.41 -16.95 -7.02
CA LYS A 147 -16.36 -17.89 -5.88
C LYS A 147 -15.08 -17.74 -5.07
N ALA A 148 -13.94 -17.48 -5.71
CA ALA A 148 -12.67 -17.28 -5.02
C ALA A 148 -12.66 -15.99 -4.21
N HIS A 149 -13.31 -14.93 -4.71
CA HIS A 149 -13.50 -13.69 -3.96
C HIS A 149 -14.34 -13.92 -2.71
N VAL A 150 -15.53 -14.52 -2.86
CA VAL A 150 -16.42 -14.81 -1.73
C VAL A 150 -15.70 -15.66 -0.69
N LEU A 151 -15.08 -16.77 -1.12
CA LEU A 151 -14.37 -17.68 -0.23
C LEU A 151 -13.25 -16.99 0.55
N THR A 152 -12.46 -16.15 -0.13
CA THR A 152 -11.35 -15.41 0.52
C THR A 152 -11.89 -14.44 1.56
N PHE A 153 -12.95 -13.68 1.23
CA PHE A 153 -13.57 -12.76 2.18
C PHE A 153 -14.17 -13.48 3.38
N THR A 154 -14.94 -14.55 3.16
CA THR A 154 -15.53 -15.33 4.25
C THR A 154 -14.46 -15.94 5.15
N ALA A 155 -13.39 -16.49 4.55
CA ALA A 155 -12.28 -17.06 5.31
C ALA A 155 -11.55 -15.99 6.14
N CYS A 156 -11.28 -14.81 5.57
CA CYS A 156 -10.64 -13.72 6.30
C CYS A 156 -11.51 -13.25 7.47
N ILE A 157 -12.81 -13.02 7.25
CA ILE A 157 -13.75 -12.59 8.29
C ILE A 157 -13.79 -13.61 9.43
N LEU A 158 -14.08 -14.88 9.12
CA LEU A 158 -14.18 -15.95 10.12
C LEU A 158 -12.88 -16.09 10.91
N PHE A 159 -11.73 -16.07 10.23
CA PHE A 159 -10.43 -16.15 10.89
C PHE A 159 -10.18 -14.95 11.82
N THR A 160 -10.41 -13.72 11.36
CA THR A 160 -10.22 -12.52 12.20
C THR A 160 -11.15 -12.48 13.41
N LEU A 161 -12.43 -12.86 13.23
CA LEU A 161 -13.38 -12.94 14.34
C LEU A 161 -12.97 -14.00 15.35
N THR A 162 -12.51 -15.17 14.88
CA THR A 162 -12.02 -16.24 15.75
C THR A 162 -10.82 -15.77 16.57
N ILE A 163 -9.87 -15.06 15.95
CA ILE A 163 -8.70 -14.50 16.67
C ILE A 163 -9.12 -13.48 17.72
N ILE A 164 -10.03 -12.56 17.40
CA ILE A 164 -10.53 -11.57 18.36
C ILE A 164 -11.17 -12.26 19.55
N VAL A 165 -12.06 -13.22 19.30
CA VAL A 165 -12.74 -13.98 20.37
C VAL A 165 -11.74 -14.75 21.22
N LEU A 166 -10.80 -15.47 20.62
CA LEU A 166 -9.77 -16.20 21.35
C LEU A 166 -8.90 -15.25 22.19
N SER A 167 -8.49 -14.10 21.64
CA SER A 167 -7.69 -13.13 22.38
C SER A 167 -8.41 -12.59 23.62
N TRP A 168 -9.73 -12.40 23.53
CA TRP A 168 -10.56 -11.96 24.65
C TRP A 168 -10.82 -13.09 25.65
N LEU A 169 -11.00 -14.34 25.18
CA LEU A 169 -11.21 -15.49 26.06
C LEU A 169 -10.01 -15.83 26.93
N TYR A 170 -8.79 -15.63 26.40
CA TYR A 170 -7.53 -15.84 27.12
C TYR A 170 -7.12 -14.65 28.00
N SER A 171 -7.68 -13.45 27.76
CA SER A 171 -7.39 -12.27 28.59
C SER A 171 -8.15 -12.33 29.91
N SER A 172 -7.75 -11.49 30.86
CA SER A 172 -8.33 -11.42 32.22
C SER A 172 -9.85 -11.15 32.26
N HIS A 173 -10.46 -10.78 31.13
CA HIS A 173 -11.89 -10.51 31.00
C HIS A 173 -12.76 -11.77 31.04
N SER A 174 -12.16 -12.96 30.86
CA SER A 174 -12.86 -14.24 30.81
C SER A 174 -12.24 -15.24 31.78
N PRO A 175 -13.05 -15.95 32.60
CA PRO A 175 -12.56 -17.00 33.50
C PRO A 175 -12.28 -18.34 32.81
N TRP A 176 -12.59 -18.47 31.52
CA TRP A 176 -12.64 -19.77 30.83
C TRP A 176 -11.27 -20.30 30.44
N LEU A 177 -10.37 -19.40 30.04
CA LEU A 177 -9.03 -19.70 29.57
C LEU A 177 -8.08 -18.67 30.16
N SER A 178 -6.93 -19.11 30.68
CA SER A 178 -5.91 -18.23 31.23
C SER A 178 -4.54 -18.68 30.79
N VAL A 179 -3.71 -17.74 30.34
CA VAL A 179 -2.30 -17.97 30.05
C VAL A 179 -1.50 -16.81 30.61
N ASN A 180 -0.37 -17.13 31.26
CA ASN A 180 0.53 -16.12 31.80
C ASN A 180 1.79 -16.12 30.95
N PHE A 181 1.97 -15.07 30.15
CA PHE A 181 3.19 -14.82 29.39
C PHE A 181 4.16 -13.93 30.17
N ILE A 182 3.63 -12.98 30.93
CA ILE A 182 4.37 -12.12 31.86
C ILE A 182 3.84 -12.36 33.27
N ASP A 183 4.74 -12.32 34.24
CA ASP A 183 4.39 -12.18 35.65
C ASP A 183 4.26 -10.69 35.97
N ASP A 184 3.02 -10.22 36.19
CA ASP A 184 2.71 -8.81 36.45
C ASP A 184 3.31 -8.30 37.77
N LEU A 185 3.74 -9.17 38.69
CA LEU A 185 4.39 -8.75 39.94
C LEU A 185 5.89 -8.53 39.78
N SER A 186 6.56 -9.45 39.08
CA SER A 186 8.01 -9.38 38.86
C SER A 186 8.38 -8.60 37.59
N HIS A 187 7.41 -8.29 36.73
CA HIS A 187 7.62 -7.72 35.40
C HIS A 187 8.65 -8.54 34.62
N THR A 188 8.57 -9.88 34.71
CA THR A 188 9.45 -10.81 33.98
C THR A 188 8.68 -11.71 33.02
N PHE A 189 9.28 -12.04 31.87
CA PHE A 189 8.70 -13.03 30.96
C PHE A 189 8.75 -14.40 31.60
N THR A 190 7.63 -15.13 31.53
CA THR A 190 7.57 -16.51 32.01
C THR A 190 8.43 -17.44 31.14
N PRO A 191 8.85 -18.60 31.68
CA PRO A 191 9.55 -19.62 30.90
C PRO A 191 8.77 -20.09 29.67
N LEU A 192 7.43 -20.08 29.73
CA LEU A 192 6.57 -20.41 28.59
C LEU A 192 6.85 -19.48 27.40
N TRP A 193 6.98 -18.18 27.65
CA TRP A 193 7.33 -17.20 26.63
C TRP A 193 8.75 -17.41 26.10
N GLN A 194 9.73 -17.45 27.01
CA GLN A 194 11.15 -17.48 26.65
C GLN A 194 11.58 -18.79 25.97
N SER A 195 11.05 -19.93 26.42
CA SER A 195 11.51 -21.25 25.95
C SER A 195 10.73 -21.76 24.74
N ILE A 196 9.46 -21.37 24.56
CA ILE A 196 8.60 -21.99 23.55
C ILE A 196 7.92 -20.92 22.69
N ILE A 197 7.06 -20.09 23.27
CA ILE A 197 6.12 -19.27 22.51
C ILE A 197 6.83 -18.21 21.66
N GLY A 198 7.82 -17.52 22.21
CA GLY A 198 8.58 -16.51 21.46
C GLY A 198 9.37 -17.13 20.29
N TRP A 199 9.95 -18.32 20.48
CA TRP A 199 10.64 -19.05 19.40
C TRP A 199 9.69 -19.55 18.31
N LEU A 200 8.49 -20.01 18.68
CA LEU A 200 7.46 -20.37 17.71
C LEU A 200 7.02 -19.17 16.87
N LEU A 201 6.80 -18.01 17.49
CA LEU A 201 6.50 -16.77 16.76
C LEU A 201 7.63 -16.37 15.82
N MET A 202 8.89 -16.48 16.27
CA MET A 202 10.08 -16.23 15.45
C MET A 202 10.10 -17.14 14.22
N ALA A 203 9.86 -18.44 14.41
CA ALA A 203 9.81 -19.41 13.32
C ALA A 203 8.69 -19.10 12.32
N VAL A 204 7.50 -18.74 12.79
CA VAL A 204 6.36 -18.37 11.95
C VAL A 204 6.68 -17.15 11.08
N TRP A 205 7.30 -16.10 11.64
CA TRP A 205 7.70 -14.93 10.87
C TRP A 205 8.85 -15.21 9.92
N LEU A 206 9.78 -16.10 10.28
CA LEU A 206 10.88 -16.50 9.41
C LEU A 206 10.35 -17.26 8.19
N ILE A 207 9.43 -18.20 8.41
CA ILE A 207 8.72 -18.91 7.33
C ILE A 207 7.96 -17.91 6.46
N THR A 208 7.25 -16.96 7.07
CA THR A 208 6.52 -15.91 6.33
C THR A 208 7.46 -15.09 5.45
N LEU A 209 8.62 -14.67 5.96
CA LEU A 209 9.63 -13.92 5.19
C LEU A 209 10.20 -14.77 4.04
N ILE A 210 10.55 -16.03 4.30
CA ILE A 210 11.08 -16.94 3.27
C ILE A 210 10.04 -17.17 2.17
N LEU A 211 8.78 -17.43 2.54
CA LEU A 211 7.68 -17.57 1.58
C LEU A 211 7.47 -16.29 0.78
N LEU A 212 7.52 -15.14 1.44
CA LEU A 212 7.36 -13.84 0.78
C LEU A 212 8.45 -13.66 -0.28
N ILE A 213 9.73 -13.83 0.08
CA ILE A 213 10.84 -13.64 -0.85
C ILE A 213 10.78 -14.67 -1.99
N SER A 214 10.57 -15.94 -1.68
CA SER A 214 10.61 -17.04 -2.67
C SER A 214 9.45 -16.97 -3.67
N LEU A 215 8.23 -16.68 -3.21
CA LEU A 215 7.02 -16.69 -4.06
C LEU A 215 6.78 -15.34 -4.74
N SER A 216 7.04 -14.22 -4.07
CA SER A 216 6.85 -12.89 -4.67
C SER A 216 8.02 -12.45 -5.55
N LYS A 217 9.23 -12.98 -5.28
CA LYS A 217 10.49 -12.58 -5.92
C LYS A 217 10.76 -11.07 -5.85
N LEU A 218 10.21 -10.41 -4.82
CA LEU A 218 10.28 -8.96 -4.59
C LEU A 218 9.98 -8.15 -5.87
N ARG A 219 8.93 -8.56 -6.60
CA ARG A 219 8.64 -8.04 -7.96
C ARG A 219 8.20 -6.59 -8.01
N ASN A 220 7.60 -6.08 -6.95
CA ASN A 220 7.12 -4.72 -6.86
C ASN A 220 7.47 -4.13 -5.50
N ILE A 221 7.34 -2.81 -5.39
CA ILE A 221 7.66 -2.06 -4.17
C ILE A 221 6.80 -2.53 -2.98
N PHE A 222 5.58 -3.00 -3.23
CA PHE A 222 4.72 -3.59 -2.21
C PHE A 222 5.32 -4.84 -1.54
N TRP A 223 5.87 -5.78 -2.32
CA TRP A 223 6.52 -6.96 -1.73
C TRP A 223 7.85 -6.63 -1.07
N PHE A 224 8.54 -5.61 -1.58
CA PHE A 224 9.74 -5.09 -0.92
C PHE A 224 9.40 -4.54 0.48
N SER A 225 8.35 -3.73 0.59
CA SER A 225 7.92 -3.16 1.87
C SER A 225 7.32 -4.22 2.81
N GLY A 226 6.63 -5.23 2.27
CA GLY A 226 6.17 -6.39 3.04
C GLY A 226 7.32 -7.23 3.61
N ALA A 227 8.39 -7.44 2.85
CA ALA A 227 9.59 -8.12 3.34
C ALA A 227 10.24 -7.34 4.50
N PHE A 228 10.38 -6.02 4.32
CA PHE A 228 10.91 -5.13 5.35
C PHE A 228 10.08 -5.21 6.64
N PHE A 229 8.75 -5.22 6.51
CA PHE A 229 7.83 -5.39 7.64
C PHE A 229 8.03 -6.74 8.36
N CYS A 230 8.19 -7.84 7.62
CA CYS A 230 8.47 -9.15 8.22
C CYS A 230 9.83 -9.16 8.97
N SER A 231 10.87 -8.56 8.39
CA SER A 231 12.18 -8.41 9.05
C SER A 231 12.11 -7.54 10.28
N ALA A 232 11.30 -6.47 10.27
CA ALA A 232 11.06 -5.64 11.44
C ALA A 232 10.43 -6.44 12.58
N TYR A 233 9.43 -7.28 12.28
CA TYR A 233 8.81 -8.18 13.26
C TYR A 233 9.79 -9.19 13.85
N LEU A 234 10.62 -9.81 13.01
CA LEU A 234 11.70 -10.71 13.47
C LEU A 234 12.66 -9.99 14.42
N PHE A 235 13.06 -8.77 14.09
CA PHE A 235 13.93 -7.97 14.96
C PHE A 235 13.26 -7.66 16.30
N THR A 236 11.99 -7.24 16.31
CA THR A 236 11.26 -6.98 17.57
C THR A 236 11.14 -8.22 18.44
N LEU A 237 10.83 -9.38 17.87
CA LEU A 237 10.75 -10.64 18.62
C LEU A 237 12.10 -11.08 19.16
N PHE A 238 13.18 -10.83 18.42
CA PHE A 238 14.54 -11.13 18.86
C PHE A 238 14.92 -10.28 20.08
N GLN A 239 14.57 -9.00 20.06
CA GLN A 239 14.79 -8.10 21.20
C GLN A 239 14.01 -8.56 22.43
N LEU A 240 12.73 -8.91 22.27
CA LEU A 240 11.89 -9.40 23.38
C LEU A 240 12.40 -10.73 23.97
N LEU A 241 12.89 -11.65 23.13
CA LEU A 241 13.47 -12.92 23.58
C LEU A 241 14.83 -12.75 24.28
N SER A 242 15.62 -11.77 23.86
CA SER A 242 16.97 -11.53 24.39
C SER A 242 16.96 -10.77 25.73
N THR A 243 15.79 -10.35 26.20
CA THR A 243 15.66 -9.55 27.42
C THR A 243 15.59 -10.45 28.65
N ALA A 244 16.59 -10.34 29.54
CA ALA A 244 16.68 -11.08 30.79
C ALA A 244 16.34 -10.25 32.06
N GLY A 245 15.96 -8.97 31.93
CA GLY A 245 15.80 -8.04 33.06
C GLY A 245 14.74 -6.97 32.86
N GLU A 246 15.11 -5.77 32.37
CA GLU A 246 14.23 -4.59 32.33
C GLU A 246 13.20 -4.63 31.18
N LEU A 247 12.07 -5.29 31.46
CA LEU A 247 11.01 -5.55 30.49
C LEU A 247 10.32 -4.28 30.00
N ASP A 248 10.08 -3.31 30.89
CA ASP A 248 9.46 -2.04 30.55
C ASP A 248 10.24 -1.33 29.43
N GLN A 249 11.56 -1.20 29.57
CA GLN A 249 12.40 -0.53 28.58
C GLN A 249 12.37 -1.21 27.21
N THR A 250 12.55 -2.53 27.18
CA THR A 250 12.61 -3.28 25.91
C THR A 250 11.27 -3.29 25.18
N TRP A 251 10.17 -3.26 25.92
CA TRP A 251 8.82 -3.14 25.38
C TRP A 251 8.57 -1.78 24.71
N TYR A 252 9.01 -0.67 25.33
CA TYR A 252 8.95 0.66 24.70
C TYR A 252 9.78 0.72 23.41
N GLN A 253 11.00 0.19 23.44
CA GLN A 253 11.90 0.17 22.29
C GLN A 253 11.29 -0.63 21.12
N ALA A 254 10.73 -1.82 21.40
CA ALA A 254 10.06 -2.63 20.40
C ALA A 254 8.85 -1.90 19.79
N ARG A 255 8.05 -1.22 20.62
CA ARG A 255 6.87 -0.46 20.17
C ARG A 255 7.25 0.76 19.31
N PHE A 256 8.29 1.48 19.71
CA PHE A 256 8.82 2.61 18.95
C PHE A 256 9.34 2.18 17.58
N PHE A 257 10.13 1.09 17.56
CA PHE A 257 10.64 0.49 16.33
C PHE A 257 9.49 0.06 15.40
N GLU A 258 8.47 -0.64 15.91
CA GLU A 258 7.29 -1.06 15.15
C GLU A 258 6.55 0.14 14.53
N THR A 259 6.43 1.24 15.29
CA THR A 259 5.78 2.48 14.86
C THR A 259 6.55 3.14 13.70
N LEU A 260 7.86 3.26 13.82
CA LEU A 260 8.71 3.83 12.77
C LEU A 260 8.74 2.97 11.49
N CYS A 261 8.85 1.65 11.62
CA CYS A 261 8.79 0.73 10.48
C CYS A 261 7.45 0.82 9.75
N THR A 262 6.35 0.96 10.49
CA THR A 262 5.00 1.09 9.91
C THR A 262 4.81 2.46 9.26
N LEU A 263 5.34 3.54 9.84
CA LEU A 263 5.36 4.85 9.20
C LEU A 263 6.12 4.81 7.87
N PHE A 264 7.30 4.19 7.85
CA PHE A 264 8.07 3.99 6.62
C PHE A 264 7.27 3.19 5.58
N LEU A 265 6.57 2.13 6.01
CA LEU A 265 5.68 1.36 5.14
C LEU A 265 4.59 2.24 4.52
N ILE A 266 3.96 3.13 5.29
CA ILE A 266 2.96 4.09 4.77
C ILE A 266 3.57 5.02 3.73
N LEU A 267 4.75 5.59 4.00
CA LEU A 267 5.42 6.48 3.06
C LEU A 267 5.71 5.78 1.73
N VAL A 268 6.19 4.54 1.78
CA VAL A 268 6.43 3.70 0.59
C VAL A 268 5.13 3.44 -0.18
N LEU A 269 4.02 3.15 0.53
CA LEU A 269 2.72 2.96 -0.11
C LEU A 269 2.17 4.23 -0.74
N LEU A 270 2.43 5.39 -0.14
CA LEU A 270 2.02 6.71 -0.63
C LEU A 270 2.76 7.05 -1.92
N VAL A 271 4.08 6.80 -1.98
CA VAL A 271 4.87 6.91 -3.21
C VAL A 271 4.31 5.99 -4.31
N ASP A 272 3.96 4.75 -3.99
CA ASP A 272 3.35 3.83 -4.96
C ASP A 272 2.00 4.35 -5.49
N VAL A 273 1.17 4.97 -4.65
CA VAL A 273 -0.08 5.62 -5.09
C VAL A 273 0.20 6.78 -6.04
N PHE A 274 1.18 7.63 -5.75
CA PHE A 274 1.54 8.73 -6.64
C PHE A 274 2.08 8.27 -7.99
N ILE A 275 2.88 7.20 -8.01
CA ILE A 275 3.37 6.59 -9.25
C ILE A 275 2.17 6.07 -10.07
N LEU A 276 1.25 5.33 -9.44
CA LEU A 276 0.05 4.83 -10.10
C LEU A 276 -0.85 5.95 -10.62
N TYR A 277 -1.02 7.03 -9.86
CA TYR A 277 -1.78 8.20 -10.28
C TYR A 277 -1.16 8.87 -11.50
N ARG A 278 0.17 9.07 -11.49
CA ARG A 278 0.90 9.66 -12.61
C ARG A 278 0.75 8.82 -13.88
N GLU A 279 0.90 7.50 -13.78
CA GLU A 279 0.70 6.60 -14.93
C GLU A 279 -0.75 6.64 -15.45
N SER A 280 -1.73 6.69 -14.54
CA SER A 280 -3.14 6.78 -14.91
C SER A 280 -3.44 8.08 -15.65
N ASN A 281 -2.93 9.21 -15.15
CA ASN A 281 -3.12 10.51 -15.79
C ASN A 281 -2.47 10.54 -17.18
N HIS A 282 -1.28 9.96 -17.33
CA HIS A 282 -0.59 9.91 -18.62
C HIS A 282 -1.36 9.08 -19.67
N LYS A 283 -1.96 7.97 -19.25
CA LYS A 283 -2.84 7.15 -20.11
C LYS A 283 -4.12 7.90 -20.47
N TYR A 284 -4.70 8.62 -19.51
CA TYR A 284 -5.88 9.43 -19.73
C TYR A 284 -5.62 10.54 -20.76
N VAL A 285 -4.55 11.32 -20.57
CA VAL A 285 -4.16 12.39 -21.52
C VAL A 285 -3.91 11.83 -22.91
N HIS A 286 -3.17 10.72 -23.03
CA HIS A 286 -2.90 10.10 -24.33
C HIS A 286 -4.19 9.58 -24.99
N SER A 287 -5.10 8.96 -24.23
CA SER A 287 -6.40 8.52 -24.74
C SER A 287 -7.26 9.69 -25.19
N TYR A 288 -7.26 10.79 -24.42
CA TYR A 288 -7.99 12.00 -24.75
C TYR A 288 -7.45 12.64 -26.04
N GLN A 289 -6.13 12.79 -26.17
CA GLN A 289 -5.50 13.32 -27.39
C GLN A 289 -5.86 12.48 -28.63
N ASN A 290 -5.83 11.15 -28.53
CA ASN A 290 -6.27 10.29 -29.65
C ASN A 290 -7.77 10.38 -29.94
N SER A 291 -8.61 10.70 -28.94
CA SER A 291 -10.05 10.83 -29.11
C SER A 291 -10.48 12.15 -29.75
N ILE A 292 -9.68 13.22 -29.61
CA ILE A 292 -9.98 14.56 -30.15
C ILE A 292 -9.28 14.87 -31.47
N ARG A 293 -8.36 14.02 -31.93
CA ARG A 293 -7.60 14.20 -33.17
C ARG A 293 -8.06 13.22 -34.25
N ASP A 294 -8.06 13.67 -35.50
CA ASP A 294 -8.32 12.83 -36.67
C ASP A 294 -7.15 11.86 -36.90
N PRO A 295 -7.39 10.55 -37.09
CA PRO A 295 -6.32 9.56 -37.18
C PRO A 295 -5.43 9.70 -38.42
N LEU A 296 -5.96 10.24 -39.54
CA LEU A 296 -5.20 10.40 -40.77
C LEU A 296 -4.30 11.64 -40.73
N THR A 297 -4.88 12.78 -40.32
CA THR A 297 -4.24 14.11 -40.39
C THR A 297 -3.60 14.58 -39.11
N ARG A 298 -3.98 14.01 -37.96
CA ARG A 298 -3.64 14.50 -36.60
C ARG A 298 -4.10 15.94 -36.30
N LEU A 299 -4.89 16.58 -37.17
CA LEU A 299 -5.66 17.78 -36.82
C LEU A 299 -6.74 17.43 -35.80
N TYR A 300 -7.38 18.44 -35.18
CA TYR A 300 -8.55 18.19 -34.36
C TYR A 300 -9.67 17.55 -35.21
N ASN A 301 -10.47 16.69 -34.60
CA ASN A 301 -11.59 16.08 -35.30
C ASN A 301 -12.81 16.99 -35.29
N ARG A 302 -13.82 16.58 -36.05
CA ARG A 302 -15.09 17.30 -36.17
C ARG A 302 -15.76 17.57 -34.82
N SER A 303 -15.76 16.61 -33.88
CA SER A 303 -16.41 16.79 -32.57
C SER A 303 -15.73 17.92 -31.79
N PHE A 304 -14.40 17.87 -31.70
CA PHE A 304 -13.60 18.87 -31.01
C PHE A 304 -13.79 20.26 -31.62
N PHE A 305 -13.89 20.36 -32.95
CA PHE A 305 -14.19 21.61 -33.64
C PHE A 305 -15.51 22.24 -33.16
N TYR A 306 -16.61 21.49 -33.15
CA TYR A 306 -17.90 22.02 -32.71
C TYR A 306 -17.94 22.33 -31.21
N ASP A 307 -17.32 21.49 -30.37
CA ASP A 307 -17.23 21.74 -28.93
C ASP A 307 -16.46 23.04 -28.66
N THR A 308 -15.32 23.23 -29.33
CA THR A 308 -14.51 24.45 -29.23
C THR A 308 -15.27 25.66 -29.76
N LEU A 309 -15.92 25.53 -30.91
CA LEU A 309 -16.71 26.61 -31.51
C LEU A 309 -17.82 27.08 -30.55
N ASN A 310 -18.59 26.16 -29.97
CA ASN A 310 -19.65 26.49 -29.02
C ASN A 310 -19.11 27.17 -27.75
N GLN A 311 -17.97 26.69 -27.23
CA GLN A 311 -17.32 27.31 -26.06
C GLN A 311 -16.81 28.72 -26.36
N GLN A 312 -16.27 28.95 -27.55
CA GLN A 312 -15.75 30.26 -27.94
C GLN A 312 -16.89 31.23 -28.27
N LEU A 313 -17.96 30.78 -28.93
CA LEU A 313 -19.15 31.59 -29.21
C LEU A 313 -19.74 32.22 -27.95
N ALA A 314 -19.72 31.51 -26.81
CA ALA A 314 -20.19 32.04 -25.53
C ALA A 314 -19.31 33.18 -24.96
N LYS A 315 -18.09 33.35 -25.46
CA LYS A 315 -17.12 34.36 -24.99
C LYS A 315 -16.97 35.55 -25.95
N VAL A 316 -17.60 35.48 -27.13
CA VAL A 316 -17.51 36.52 -28.15
C VAL A 316 -18.10 37.83 -27.64
N ASN A 317 -17.35 38.91 -27.82
CA ASN A 317 -17.82 40.27 -27.61
C ASN A 317 -17.13 41.23 -28.60
N ALA A 318 -17.50 42.52 -28.57
CA ALA A 318 -16.94 43.51 -29.49
C ALA A 318 -15.41 43.67 -29.41
N GLN A 319 -14.79 43.33 -28.26
CA GLN A 319 -13.34 43.41 -28.05
C GLN A 319 -12.62 42.10 -28.43
N HIS A 320 -13.33 40.98 -28.50
CA HIS A 320 -12.80 39.64 -28.78
C HIS A 320 -13.66 38.94 -29.86
N PRO A 321 -13.54 39.35 -31.14
CA PRO A 321 -14.26 38.70 -32.22
C PRO A 321 -13.71 37.29 -32.48
N LEU A 322 -14.59 36.37 -32.91
CA LEU A 322 -14.23 35.02 -33.34
C LEU A 322 -14.36 34.91 -34.86
N SER A 323 -13.34 34.37 -35.51
CA SER A 323 -13.32 34.07 -36.94
C SER A 323 -13.27 32.56 -37.17
N VAL A 324 -14.02 32.07 -38.16
CA VAL A 324 -14.02 30.67 -38.56
C VAL A 324 -13.68 30.59 -40.05
N LEU A 325 -12.66 29.80 -40.39
CA LEU A 325 -12.26 29.50 -41.77
C LEU A 325 -12.67 28.07 -42.11
N ILE A 326 -13.40 27.89 -43.20
CA ILE A 326 -13.71 26.58 -43.78
C ILE A 326 -13.06 26.51 -45.15
N SER A 327 -12.27 25.47 -45.39
CA SER A 327 -11.53 25.25 -46.64
C SER A 327 -11.78 23.83 -47.15
N ASP A 328 -11.81 23.67 -48.47
CA ASP A 328 -11.98 22.39 -49.17
C ASP A 328 -10.86 22.20 -50.22
N LEU A 329 -10.52 20.96 -50.54
CA LEU A 329 -9.48 20.64 -51.52
C LEU A 329 -10.08 20.56 -52.93
N ASP A 330 -9.71 21.53 -53.78
CA ASP A 330 -10.19 21.60 -55.16
C ASP A 330 -9.85 20.35 -55.97
N HIS A 331 -10.85 19.84 -56.69
CA HIS A 331 -10.73 18.67 -57.58
C HIS A 331 -10.14 17.41 -56.92
N PHE A 332 -10.24 17.27 -55.58
CA PHE A 332 -9.62 16.14 -54.84
C PHE A 332 -10.07 14.76 -55.34
N LYS A 333 -11.32 14.63 -55.82
CA LYS A 333 -11.83 13.39 -56.43
C LYS A 333 -10.99 12.94 -57.64
N ARG A 334 -10.56 13.88 -58.49
CA ARG A 334 -9.73 13.57 -59.67
C ARG A 334 -8.38 12.98 -59.26
N ILE A 335 -7.82 13.41 -58.13
CA ILE A 335 -6.57 12.86 -57.58
C ILE A 335 -6.78 11.41 -57.14
N ASN A 336 -7.85 11.15 -56.38
CA ASN A 336 -8.20 9.78 -55.97
C ASN A 336 -8.43 8.86 -57.17
N ASP A 337 -9.16 9.33 -58.19
CA ASP A 337 -9.48 8.56 -59.38
C ASP A 337 -8.24 8.28 -60.26
N SER A 338 -7.26 9.21 -60.29
CA SER A 338 -6.06 9.09 -61.13
C SER A 338 -4.89 8.36 -60.46
N TYR A 339 -4.74 8.50 -59.13
CA TYR A 339 -3.57 8.05 -58.38
C TYR A 339 -3.90 7.10 -57.21
N GLY A 340 -5.18 6.83 -56.97
CA GLY A 340 -5.67 5.96 -55.90
C GLY A 340 -5.75 6.65 -54.54
N HIS A 341 -6.51 6.02 -53.62
CA HIS A 341 -6.79 6.56 -52.29
C HIS A 341 -5.54 6.79 -51.43
N VAL A 342 -4.51 5.94 -51.55
CA VAL A 342 -3.26 6.09 -50.80
C VAL A 342 -2.52 7.38 -51.19
N ALA A 343 -2.61 7.80 -52.46
CA ALA A 343 -2.04 9.08 -52.90
C ALA A 343 -2.88 10.26 -52.41
N GLY A 344 -4.21 10.12 -52.42
CA GLY A 344 -5.12 11.11 -51.84
C GLY A 344 -4.89 11.34 -50.34
N ASP A 345 -4.68 10.28 -49.57
CA ASP A 345 -4.36 10.34 -48.15
C ASP A 345 -3.08 11.16 -47.88
N LYS A 346 -2.05 11.00 -48.72
CA LYS A 346 -0.82 11.81 -48.63
C LYS A 346 -1.07 13.28 -48.90
N VAL A 347 -1.95 13.61 -49.86
CA VAL A 347 -2.33 15.00 -50.14
C VAL A 347 -3.09 15.61 -48.96
N ILE A 348 -4.01 14.85 -48.34
CA ILE A 348 -4.73 15.27 -47.14
C ILE A 348 -3.76 15.51 -45.97
N GLN A 349 -2.82 14.60 -45.74
CA GLN A 349 -1.79 14.75 -44.72
C GLN A 349 -0.89 15.97 -44.96
N PHE A 350 -0.51 16.22 -46.21
CA PHE A 350 0.27 17.39 -46.57
C PHE A 350 -0.51 18.68 -46.31
N ALA A 351 -1.75 18.78 -46.78
CA ALA A 351 -2.60 19.94 -46.53
C ALA A 351 -2.80 20.21 -45.04
N ALA A 352 -3.02 19.16 -44.25
CA ALA A 352 -3.12 19.25 -42.80
C ALA A 352 -1.84 19.81 -42.15
N SER A 353 -0.67 19.33 -42.58
CA SER A 353 0.60 19.83 -42.06
C SER A 353 0.86 21.31 -42.39
N VAL A 354 0.40 21.76 -43.57
CA VAL A 354 0.45 23.17 -43.96
C VAL A 354 -0.47 24.00 -43.08
N LEU A 355 -1.72 23.56 -42.85
CA LEU A 355 -2.66 24.26 -41.97
C LEU A 355 -2.13 24.36 -40.53
N GLU A 356 -1.60 23.27 -39.97
CA GLU A 356 -1.09 23.26 -38.60
C GLU A 356 0.14 24.17 -38.43
N SER A 357 1.08 24.16 -39.39
CA SER A 357 2.30 24.99 -39.35
C SER A 357 2.05 26.48 -39.53
N HIS A 358 0.92 26.87 -40.13
CA HIS A 358 0.54 28.26 -40.35
C HIS A 358 -0.55 28.75 -39.38
N SER A 359 -1.00 27.90 -38.47
CA SER A 359 -1.93 28.26 -37.39
C SER A 359 -1.18 28.79 -36.17
N ARG A 360 -1.77 29.76 -35.45
CA ARG A 360 -1.22 30.24 -34.18
C ARG A 360 -1.48 29.21 -33.07
N VAL A 361 -0.78 29.36 -31.94
CA VAL A 361 -0.95 28.49 -30.76
C VAL A 361 -2.39 28.48 -30.24
N ASP A 362 -3.09 29.61 -30.36
CA ASP A 362 -4.48 29.77 -29.90
C ASP A 362 -5.53 29.36 -30.95
N ASP A 363 -5.10 29.06 -32.18
CA ASP A 363 -6.00 28.64 -33.27
C ASP A 363 -6.26 27.12 -33.21
N ALA A 364 -7.47 26.69 -33.55
CA ALA A 364 -7.85 25.28 -33.60
C ALA A 364 -8.07 24.82 -35.05
N ALA A 365 -7.06 24.20 -35.65
CA ALA A 365 -7.18 23.56 -36.97
C ALA A 365 -7.81 22.16 -36.85
N ALA A 366 -8.90 21.93 -37.59
CA ALA A 366 -9.68 20.70 -37.49
C ALA A 366 -10.11 20.14 -38.85
N ARG A 367 -10.19 18.81 -38.96
CA ARG A 367 -10.80 18.10 -40.08
C ARG A 367 -12.29 17.88 -39.79
N ILE A 368 -13.14 18.61 -40.51
CA ILE A 368 -14.61 18.53 -40.40
C ILE A 368 -15.24 17.57 -41.42
N GLY A 369 -14.56 17.38 -42.56
CA GLY A 369 -14.99 16.55 -43.69
C GLY A 369 -14.43 15.12 -43.67
N ARG A 370 -14.91 14.29 -44.59
CA ARG A 370 -14.47 12.89 -44.72
C ARG A 370 -13.08 12.72 -45.31
#